data_AF-A0A916YEF0-F1
#
_entry.id   AF-A0A916YEF0-F1
#
_cell.length_a   1.000
_cell.length_b   1.000
_cell.length_c   1.000
_cell.angle_alpha   90.00
_cell.angle_beta   90.00
_cell.angle_gamma   90.00
#
_symmetry.space_group_name_H-M   'P 1'
#
loop_
_entity.id
_entity.type
_entity.pdbx_description
1 polymer ?
#
loop_
_entity_poly.entity_id
_entity_poly.type
_entity_poly.pdbx_seq_one_letter_code
_entity_poly.pdbx_strand_id
1 'polypeptide(L)'
;MEKKKCKQCGKSFEAKRSDSLYCSNTCKQQAHHKRATEKSPSPNKDQEMTVFYLDEYQNLNWENFDIITFCFLRRNLKGNVSQDEINHYINAVVWDDTDWRVKYDTIRRTKAFADFQERFLSGEIQVLSKKEIESEA
;
A
#
# COMPACT_ATOMS: atom_id res chain seq x y z
N MET A 1 37.59 10.76 26.81
CA MET A 1 36.57 9.93 26.12
C MET A 1 35.22 10.34 26.64
N GLU A 2 34.26 10.65 25.77
CA GLU A 2 32.94 11.15 26.16
C GLU A 2 31.91 10.00 26.15
N LYS A 3 31.12 9.89 27.23
CA LYS A 3 30.04 8.91 27.32
C LYS A 3 28.79 9.48 26.65
N LYS A 4 28.33 8.83 25.57
CA LYS A 4 27.13 9.22 24.82
C LYS A 4 26.00 8.22 25.04
N LYS A 5 24.75 8.67 24.92
CA LYS A 5 23.58 7.78 24.95
C LYS A 5 23.26 7.28 23.54
N CYS A 6 23.08 5.97 23.39
CA CYS A 6 22.67 5.35 22.13
C CYS A 6 21.25 5.79 21.76
N LYS A 7 21.07 6.31 20.54
CA LYS A 7 19.73 6.73 20.05
C LYS A 7 18.75 5.57 19.83
N GLN A 8 19.22 4.32 19.82
CA GLN A 8 18.38 3.14 19.63
C GLN A 8 17.98 2.48 20.95
N CYS A 9 18.93 2.24 21.85
CA CYS A 9 18.69 1.47 23.08
C CYS A 9 18.84 2.28 24.38
N GLY A 10 19.17 3.57 24.29
CA GLY A 10 19.30 4.48 25.44
C GLY A 10 20.54 4.26 26.32
N LYS A 11 21.29 3.17 26.12
CA LYS A 11 22.48 2.84 26.91
C LYS A 11 23.60 3.86 26.70
N SER A 12 24.30 4.20 27.78
CA SER A 12 25.53 4.99 27.73
C SER A 12 26.67 4.14 27.15
N PHE A 13 27.41 4.69 26.19
CA PHE A 13 28.55 4.03 25.55
C PHE A 13 29.69 5.02 25.32
N GLU A 14 30.90 4.49 25.20
CA GLU A 14 32.08 5.28 24.89
C GLU A 14 32.16 5.51 23.39
N ALA A 15 31.98 6.77 22.99
CA ALA A 15 32.03 7.15 21.59
C ALA A 15 33.50 7.26 21.12
N LYS A 16 33.87 6.44 20.12
CA LYS A 16 35.19 6.53 19.48
C LYS A 16 35.31 7.75 18.56
N ARG A 17 34.18 8.27 18.05
CA ARG A 17 34.11 9.45 17.17
C ARG A 17 33.04 10.41 17.70
N SER A 18 33.23 11.70 17.45
CA SER A 18 32.30 12.76 17.89
C SER A 18 30.89 12.63 17.27
N ASP A 19 30.76 11.99 16.12
CA ASP A 19 29.50 11.76 15.40
C ASP A 19 28.82 10.41 15.74
N SER A 20 29.38 9.62 16.65
CA SER A 20 28.82 8.30 16.97
C SER A 20 27.47 8.42 17.70
N LEU A 21 26.41 7.91 17.06
CA LEU A 21 25.03 7.95 17.58
C LEU A 21 24.56 6.63 18.22
N TYR A 22 25.29 5.55 17.99
CA TYR A 22 24.87 4.19 18.35
C TYR A 22 26.00 3.45 19.05
N CYS A 23 25.65 2.65 20.07
CA CYS A 23 26.63 1.88 20.83
C CYS A 23 27.19 0.67 20.07
N SER A 24 26.54 0.24 18.99
CA SER A 24 26.96 -0.91 18.19
C SER A 24 26.41 -0.86 16.76
N ASN A 25 27.02 -1.65 15.87
CA ASN A 25 26.52 -1.85 14.52
C ASN A 25 25.10 -2.44 14.50
N THR A 26 24.77 -3.29 15.47
CA THR A 26 23.41 -3.83 15.65
C THR A 26 22.39 -2.72 15.90
N CYS A 27 22.69 -1.79 16.81
CA CYS A 27 21.81 -0.64 17.08
C CYS A 27 21.69 0.30 15.87
N LYS A 28 22.77 0.46 15.08
CA LYS A 28 22.74 1.22 13.83
C LYS A 28 21.84 0.56 12.79
N GLN A 29 21.95 -0.76 12.60
CA GLN A 29 21.12 -1.52 11.67
C GLN A 29 19.66 -1.52 12.10
N GLN A 30 19.36 -1.75 13.38
CA GLN A 30 17.99 -1.68 13.90
C GLN A 30 17.36 -0.30 13.71
N ALA A 31 18.12 0.79 13.95
CA ALA A 31 17.66 2.14 13.69
C ALA A 31 17.44 2.39 12.18
N HIS A 32 18.26 1.82 11.31
CA HIS A 32 18.08 1.87 9.86
C HIS A 32 16.82 1.12 9.42
N HIS A 33 16.59 -0.10 9.91
CA HIS A 33 15.37 -0.86 9.63
C HIS A 33 14.13 -0.16 10.16
N LYS A 34 14.17 0.38 11.39
CA LYS A 34 13.07 1.16 11.96
C LYS A 34 12.76 2.38 11.09
N ARG A 35 13.79 3.09 10.63
CA ARG A 35 13.62 4.20 9.67
C ARG A 35 13.11 3.72 8.32
N ALA A 36 13.48 2.54 7.84
CA ALA A 36 12.96 2.00 6.58
C ALA A 36 11.49 1.59 6.72
N THR A 37 11.06 1.11 7.89
CA THR A 37 9.64 0.85 8.18
C THR A 37 8.85 2.14 8.44
N GLU A 38 9.49 3.16 9.02
CA GLU A 38 8.91 4.50 9.25
C GLU A 38 8.96 5.40 7.99
N LYS A 39 9.89 5.13 7.07
CA LYS A 39 10.05 5.76 5.74
C LYS A 39 9.66 4.84 4.60
N SER A 40 8.74 3.91 4.82
CA SER A 40 7.73 3.77 3.78
C SER A 40 6.98 5.09 3.84
N PRO A 41 7.07 5.98 2.82
CA PRO A 41 6.02 6.97 2.71
C PRO A 41 4.74 6.15 2.61
N SER A 42 3.96 6.12 3.70
CA SER A 42 2.53 5.98 3.56
C SER A 42 2.18 7.00 2.48
N PRO A 43 1.66 6.57 1.32
CA PRO A 43 1.27 7.52 0.30
C PRO A 43 0.20 8.38 0.97
N ASN A 44 0.57 9.63 1.26
CA ASN A 44 -0.26 10.74 1.70
C ASN A 44 -1.64 10.33 2.25
N LYS A 45 -1.80 10.23 3.59
CA LYS A 45 -3.06 9.84 4.27
C LYS A 45 -4.27 10.69 3.88
N ASP A 46 -4.06 11.83 3.22
CA ASP A 46 -5.10 12.81 2.90
C ASP A 46 -5.75 12.62 1.51
N GLN A 47 -5.35 11.61 0.73
CA GLN A 47 -5.94 11.33 -0.59
C GLN A 47 -6.07 9.82 -0.86
N GLU A 48 -6.39 9.02 0.14
CA GLU A 48 -6.72 7.63 -0.10
C GLU A 48 -8.12 7.54 -0.73
N MET A 49 -8.21 6.94 -1.92
CA MET A 49 -9.47 6.72 -2.60
C MET A 49 -10.31 5.72 -1.79
N THR A 50 -11.39 6.20 -1.19
CA THR A 50 -12.34 5.38 -0.42
C THR A 50 -13.64 5.11 -1.17
N VAL A 51 -13.85 5.73 -2.32
CA VAL A 51 -15.03 5.51 -3.18
C VAL A 51 -14.57 4.93 -4.51
N PHE A 52 -15.18 3.81 -4.88
CA PHE A 52 -14.95 3.11 -6.14
C PHE A 52 -16.28 2.92 -6.88
N TYR A 53 -16.21 2.59 -8.17
CA TYR A 53 -17.41 2.47 -8.99
C TYR A 53 -17.62 1.05 -9.49
N LEU A 54 -18.83 0.53 -9.28
CA LEU A 54 -19.24 -0.80 -9.71
C LEU A 54 -19.18 -0.94 -11.24
N ASP A 55 -19.53 0.12 -11.98
CA ASP A 55 -19.46 0.11 -13.45
C ASP A 55 -18.03 -0.10 -13.96
N GLU A 56 -17.02 0.48 -13.28
CA GLU A 56 -15.61 0.28 -13.66
C GLU A 56 -15.18 -1.18 -13.48
N TYR A 57 -15.68 -1.84 -12.43
CA TYR A 57 -15.45 -3.25 -12.16
C TYR A 57 -16.19 -4.16 -13.14
N GLN A 58 -17.46 -3.87 -13.43
CA GLN A 58 -18.28 -4.66 -14.36
C GLN A 58 -17.75 -4.64 -15.80
N ASN A 59 -17.04 -3.57 -16.17
CA ASN A 59 -16.38 -3.45 -17.46
C ASN A 59 -15.04 -4.20 -17.55
N LEU A 60 -14.59 -4.84 -16.46
CA LEU A 60 -13.48 -5.79 -16.52
C LEU A 60 -13.99 -7.08 -17.16
N ASN A 61 -13.47 -7.42 -18.33
CA ASN A 61 -13.83 -8.66 -19.03
C ASN A 61 -13.13 -9.90 -18.44
N TRP A 62 -13.10 -10.05 -17.11
CA TRP A 62 -12.28 -11.06 -16.43
C TRP A 62 -13.07 -11.96 -15.49
N GLU A 63 -13.10 -13.26 -15.80
CA GLU A 63 -13.64 -14.28 -14.92
C GLU A 63 -12.73 -14.48 -13.70
N ASN A 64 -13.31 -14.55 -12.50
CA ASN A 64 -12.65 -14.84 -11.22
C ASN A 64 -11.80 -13.71 -10.59
N PHE A 65 -11.93 -12.48 -11.07
CA PHE A 65 -11.31 -11.31 -10.43
C PHE A 65 -12.28 -10.69 -9.42
N ASP A 66 -11.98 -10.68 -8.12
CA ASP A 66 -12.90 -10.16 -7.11
C ASP A 66 -12.86 -8.62 -6.97
N ILE A 67 -14.00 -8.05 -6.56
CA ILE A 67 -14.18 -6.60 -6.45
C ILE A 67 -13.26 -5.94 -5.43
N ILE A 68 -12.89 -6.65 -4.36
CA ILE A 68 -11.98 -6.12 -3.34
C ILE A 68 -10.59 -5.95 -3.95
N THR A 69 -10.14 -6.93 -4.74
CA THR A 69 -8.87 -6.88 -5.44
C THR A 69 -8.87 -5.82 -6.53
N PHE A 70 -9.98 -5.65 -7.23
CA PHE A 70 -10.18 -4.50 -8.11
C PHE A 70 -9.96 -3.17 -7.38
N CYS A 71 -10.70 -2.91 -6.30
CA CYS A 71 -10.60 -1.65 -5.56
C CYS A 71 -9.19 -1.44 -5.01
N PHE A 72 -8.56 -2.51 -4.49
CA PHE A 72 -7.19 -2.48 -3.99
C PHE A 72 -6.19 -2.04 -5.06
N LEU A 73 -6.33 -2.50 -6.30
CA LEU A 73 -5.47 -2.10 -7.40
C LEU A 73 -5.82 -0.71 -7.92
N ARG A 74 -7.11 -0.43 -8.12
CA ARG A 74 -7.68 0.82 -8.63
C ARG A 74 -7.27 2.03 -7.80
N ARG A 75 -7.07 1.88 -6.49
CA ARG A 75 -6.62 2.96 -5.58
C ARG A 75 -5.26 3.57 -5.94
N ASN A 76 -4.43 2.83 -6.69
CA ASN A 76 -3.10 3.30 -7.11
C ASN A 76 -3.18 4.24 -8.31
N LEU A 77 -4.32 4.27 -9.01
CA LEU A 77 -4.59 5.16 -10.13
C LEU A 77 -5.29 6.42 -9.61
N LYS A 78 -4.64 7.58 -9.78
CA LYS A 78 -5.14 8.86 -9.25
C LYS A 78 -5.88 9.65 -10.31
N GLY A 79 -6.92 10.37 -9.89
CA GLY A 79 -7.68 11.29 -10.75
C GLY A 79 -8.75 10.60 -11.58
N ASN A 80 -9.18 11.30 -12.63
CA ASN A 80 -10.14 10.78 -13.59
C ASN A 80 -9.40 9.91 -14.62
N VAL A 81 -9.56 8.60 -14.48
CA VAL A 81 -8.82 7.59 -15.25
C VAL A 81 -9.83 6.85 -16.12
N SER A 82 -9.50 6.68 -17.40
CA SER A 82 -10.35 5.97 -18.35
C SER A 82 -10.40 4.46 -18.06
N GLN A 83 -11.42 3.78 -18.57
CA GLN A 83 -11.54 2.32 -18.45
C GLN A 83 -10.32 1.60 -19.06
N ASP A 84 -9.80 2.10 -20.18
CA ASP A 84 -8.65 1.49 -20.86
C ASP A 84 -7.37 1.59 -20.03
N GLU A 85 -7.15 2.72 -19.36
CA GLU A 85 -6.01 2.90 -18.45
C GLU A 85 -6.11 2.00 -17.23
N ILE A 86 -7.32 1.82 -16.67
CA ILE A 86 -7.58 0.87 -15.59
C ILE A 86 -7.25 -0.56 -16.03
N ASN A 87 -7.77 -0.97 -17.19
CA ASN A 87 -7.55 -2.29 -17.77
C ASN A 87 -6.05 -2.53 -18.03
N HIS A 88 -5.37 -1.56 -18.63
CA HIS A 88 -3.94 -1.65 -18.93
C HIS A 88 -3.11 -1.78 -17.66
N TYR A 89 -3.39 -0.99 -16.63
CA TYR A 89 -2.68 -1.06 -15.36
C TYR A 89 -2.87 -2.41 -14.67
N ILE A 90 -4.11 -2.88 -14.52
CA ILE A 90 -4.34 -4.13 -13.81
C ILE A 90 -3.75 -5.32 -14.59
N ASN A 91 -3.83 -5.32 -15.93
CA ASN A 91 -3.13 -6.29 -16.76
C ASN A 91 -1.61 -6.28 -16.48
N ALA A 92 -0.97 -5.11 -16.49
CA ALA A 92 0.47 -5.03 -16.23
C ALA A 92 0.88 -5.51 -14.83
N VAL A 93 -0.01 -5.42 -13.84
CA VAL A 93 0.26 -5.83 -12.45
C VAL A 93 0.00 -7.32 -12.21
N VAL A 94 -1.10 -7.84 -12.75
CA VAL A 94 -1.62 -9.18 -12.44
C VAL A 94 -1.27 -10.18 -13.54
N TRP A 95 -1.23 -9.76 -14.79
CA TRP A 95 -1.10 -10.61 -15.97
C TRP A 95 0.26 -10.40 -16.65
N ASP A 96 1.27 -11.04 -16.09
CA ASP A 96 2.55 -11.32 -16.76
C ASP A 96 2.49 -12.74 -17.37
N ASP A 97 3.38 -13.07 -18.29
CA ASP A 97 3.42 -14.31 -19.10
C ASP A 97 3.54 -15.61 -18.26
N THR A 98 3.69 -15.51 -16.94
CA THR A 98 4.15 -16.60 -16.06
C THR A 98 3.14 -17.11 -15.02
N ASP A 99 1.84 -16.91 -15.24
CA ASP A 99 0.69 -17.33 -14.39
C ASP A 99 0.16 -16.21 -13.47
N TRP A 100 -0.93 -15.59 -13.93
CA TRP A 100 -1.64 -14.53 -13.22
C TRP A 100 -2.12 -14.93 -11.83
N ARG A 101 -2.39 -16.23 -11.58
CA ARG A 101 -2.84 -16.72 -10.27
C ARG A 101 -1.78 -16.53 -9.20
N VAL A 102 -0.51 -16.68 -9.56
CA VAL A 102 0.61 -16.51 -8.64
C VAL A 102 0.74 -15.05 -8.24
N LYS A 103 0.65 -14.12 -9.20
CA LYS A 103 0.66 -12.67 -8.93
C LYS A 103 -0.55 -12.26 -8.09
N TYR A 104 -1.73 -12.73 -8.47
CA TYR A 104 -2.97 -12.52 -7.75
C TYR A 104 -2.88 -12.96 -6.29
N ASP A 105 -2.45 -14.20 -6.04
CA ASP A 105 -2.30 -14.75 -4.70
C ASP A 105 -1.20 -14.02 -3.91
N THR A 106 -0.11 -13.62 -4.57
CA THR A 106 0.96 -12.83 -3.93
C THR A 106 0.42 -11.50 -3.41
N ILE A 107 -0.39 -10.78 -4.19
CA ILE A 107 -1.01 -9.52 -3.77
C ILE A 107 -1.88 -9.75 -2.53
N ARG A 108 -2.73 -10.78 -2.56
CA ARG A 108 -3.67 -11.10 -1.48
C ARG A 108 -3.00 -11.51 -0.17
N ARG A 109 -1.76 -11.99 -0.22
CA ARG A 109 -0.94 -12.32 0.97
C ARG A 109 -0.24 -11.12 1.59
N THR A 110 -0.27 -9.95 0.95
CA THR A 110 0.42 -8.76 1.49
C THR A 110 -0.36 -8.19 2.68
N LYS A 111 0.38 -7.66 3.67
CA LYS A 111 -0.24 -6.93 4.79
C LYS A 111 -1.10 -5.75 4.31
N ALA A 112 -0.64 -5.04 3.27
CA ALA A 112 -1.38 -3.92 2.71
C ALA A 112 -2.76 -4.34 2.16
N PHE A 113 -2.86 -5.55 1.58
CA PHE A 113 -4.12 -6.10 1.12
C PHE A 113 -5.02 -6.50 2.28
N ALA A 114 -4.47 -7.19 3.29
CA ALA A 114 -5.22 -7.56 4.48
C ALA A 114 -5.82 -6.34 5.20
N ASP A 115 -5.02 -5.29 5.41
CA ASP A 115 -5.47 -4.04 6.05
C ASP A 115 -6.56 -3.34 5.22
N PHE A 116 -6.45 -3.39 3.89
CA PHE A 116 -7.46 -2.81 2.99
C PHE A 116 -8.75 -3.63 2.98
N GLN A 117 -8.65 -4.95 2.96
CA GLN A 117 -9.79 -5.85 2.99
C GLN A 117 -10.60 -5.66 4.28
N GLU A 118 -9.94 -5.49 5.43
CA GLU A 118 -10.61 -5.19 6.69
C GLU A 118 -11.41 -3.89 6.59
N ARG A 119 -10.81 -2.83 6.05
CA ARG A 119 -11.47 -1.53 5.85
C ARG A 119 -12.64 -1.63 4.88
N PHE A 120 -12.49 -2.40 3.80
CA PHE A 120 -13.57 -2.67 2.84
C PHE A 120 -14.75 -3.36 3.52
N LEU A 121 -14.48 -4.42 4.28
CA LEU A 121 -15.52 -5.19 4.96
C LEU A 121 -16.16 -4.41 6.13
N SER A 122 -15.44 -3.44 6.72
CA SER A 122 -15.97 -2.54 7.74
C SER A 122 -16.90 -1.45 7.18
N GLY A 123 -16.95 -1.30 5.84
CA GLY A 123 -17.74 -0.26 5.16
C GLY A 123 -17.05 1.11 5.06
N GLU A 124 -15.79 1.23 5.49
CA GLU A 124 -14.99 2.45 5.30
C GLU A 124 -14.75 2.74 3.80
N ILE A 125 -14.70 1.69 2.99
CA ILE A 125 -14.56 1.77 1.54
C ILE A 125 -15.92 1.52 0.91
N GLN A 126 -16.36 2.45 0.07
CA GLN A 126 -17.64 2.43 -0.61
C GLN A 126 -17.48 2.04 -2.07
N VAL A 127 -18.42 1.25 -2.57
CA VAL A 127 -18.58 0.95 -3.99
C VAL A 127 -19.94 1.45 -4.42
N LEU A 128 -19.98 2.37 -5.38
CA LEU A 128 -21.18 3.02 -5.86
C LEU A 128 -21.45 2.69 -7.33
N SER A 129 -22.69 2.82 -7.78
CA SER A 129 -23.02 2.82 -9.21
C SER A 129 -22.93 4.25 -9.76
N LYS A 130 -22.23 4.47 -10.87
CA LYS A 130 -22.23 5.77 -11.57
C LYS A 130 -23.62 6.11 -12.11
N LYS A 131 -24.39 5.09 -12.53
CA LYS A 131 -25.75 5.26 -13.08
C LYS A 131 -26.77 5.77 -12.06
N GLU A 132 -26.55 5.55 -10.77
CA GLU A 132 -27.46 6.00 -9.71
C GLU A 132 -27.21 7.47 -9.31
N ILE A 133 -25.99 7.96 -9.51
CA ILE A 133 -25.58 9.33 -9.15
C ILE A 133 -26.11 10.36 -10.18
N GLU A 134 -26.28 9.96 -11.44
CA GLU A 134 -26.79 10.83 -12.51
C GLU A 134 -28.32 10.93 -12.55
N SER A 135 -29.05 10.08 -11.82
CA SER A 135 -30.53 10.09 -11.78
C SER A 135 -31.13 11.01 -10.70
N GLU A 136 -30.30 11.61 -9.85
CA GLU A 136 -30.73 12.54 -8.79
C GLU A 136 -30.29 14.00 -9.03
N ALA A 137 -29.71 14.31 -10.19
CA ALA A 137 -29.29 15.65 -10.61
C ALA A 137 -30.16 16.21 -11.76
#